data_AF-A0A8S2ZAN1-F1
#
_entry.id   AF-A0A8S2ZAN1-F1
#
_cell.length_a   1.000
_cell.length_b   1.000
_cell.length_c   1.000
_cell.angle_alpha   90.00
_cell.angle_beta   90.00
_cell.angle_gamma   90.00
#
_symmetry.space_group_name_H-M   'P 1'
#
loop_
_entity.id
_entity.type
_entity.pdbx_description
1 polymer ?
#
loop_
_entity_poly.entity_id
_entity_poly.type
_entity_poly.pdbx_seq_one_letter_code
_entity_poly.pdbx_strand_id
1 'polypeptide(L)'
;NILKEIIRKYLTDYQQLSSTNLLINIDDLISKLLDIFKYKVGLLNEFGYNSFRFIHRTFQEYLAAKSIIYFNGIERSENMIYQNIKNKIDIPNWRVPLSMTFGILSKLHQQLFNNIITRLLTIEQPSSNTQFSTLVVPFVIIDSLNDMYFSSKDIEYELIRKLADTLLFDYKN
;
A
#
# COMPACT_ATOMS: atom_id res chain seq x y z
N ASN A 1 19.32 -6.39 -15.27
CA ASN A 1 17.87 -6.06 -15.22
C ASN A 1 17.32 -6.59 -13.91
N ILE A 2 16.95 -5.71 -12.97
CA ILE A 2 16.54 -6.07 -11.61
C ILE A 2 15.36 -7.07 -11.59
N LEU A 3 14.40 -6.93 -12.52
CA LEU A 3 13.26 -7.84 -12.58
C LEU A 3 13.68 -9.27 -12.95
N LYS A 4 14.61 -9.44 -13.90
CA LYS A 4 15.13 -10.76 -14.26
C LYS A 4 15.86 -11.42 -13.10
N GLU A 5 16.65 -10.66 -12.33
CA GLU A 5 17.33 -11.17 -11.13
C GLU A 5 16.35 -11.61 -10.04
N ILE A 6 15.29 -10.82 -9.81
CA ILE A 6 14.23 -11.16 -8.86
C ILE A 6 13.52 -12.45 -9.29
N ILE A 7 13.08 -12.53 -10.55
CA ILE A 7 12.40 -13.73 -11.07
C ILE A 7 13.34 -14.94 -10.98
N ARG A 8 14.61 -14.79 -11.34
CA ARG A 8 15.61 -15.86 -11.23
C ARG A 8 15.70 -16.40 -9.81
N LYS A 9 15.85 -15.51 -8.82
CA LYS A 9 15.91 -15.90 -7.41
C LYS A 9 14.69 -16.73 -7.01
N TYR A 10 13.49 -16.24 -7.29
CA TYR A 10 12.25 -16.95 -6.91
C TYR A 10 12.07 -18.29 -7.65
N LEU A 11 12.48 -18.38 -8.92
CA LEU A 11 12.42 -19.63 -9.67
C LEU A 11 13.44 -20.65 -9.16
N THR A 12 14.64 -20.22 -8.81
CA THR A 12 15.67 -21.08 -8.19
C THR A 12 15.20 -21.58 -6.83
N ASP A 13 14.69 -20.68 -5.98
CA ASP A 13 14.15 -21.04 -4.66
C ASP A 13 12.99 -22.05 -4.81
N TYR A 14 12.11 -21.84 -5.80
CA TYR A 14 11.02 -22.78 -6.10
C TYR A 14 11.52 -24.15 -6.56
N GLN A 15 12.49 -24.21 -7.50
CA GLN A 15 13.07 -25.48 -7.98
C GLN A 15 13.74 -26.28 -6.86
N GLN A 16 14.41 -25.60 -5.92
CA GLN A 16 15.03 -26.25 -4.77
C GLN A 16 14.00 -26.85 -3.80
N LEU A 17 12.84 -26.20 -3.65
CA LEU A 17 11.77 -26.64 -2.75
C LEU A 17 10.89 -27.74 -3.34
N SER A 18 10.73 -27.78 -4.67
CA SER A 18 9.69 -28.61 -5.29
C SER A 18 10.12 -30.04 -5.65
N SER A 19 11.35 -30.48 -5.31
CA SER A 19 11.94 -31.80 -5.66
C SER A 19 11.79 -32.21 -7.13
N THR A 20 11.40 -31.26 -7.98
CA THR A 20 11.10 -31.45 -9.39
C THR A 20 12.33 -30.96 -10.13
N ASN A 21 13.10 -31.89 -10.68
CA ASN A 21 14.10 -31.58 -11.69
C ASN A 21 13.39 -31.05 -12.94
N LEU A 22 12.99 -29.79 -12.91
CA LEU A 22 12.69 -29.05 -14.12
C LEU A 22 14.00 -28.99 -14.90
N LEU A 23 14.18 -29.90 -15.86
CA LEU A 23 15.25 -29.94 -16.87
C LEU A 23 15.24 -28.68 -17.78
N ILE A 24 14.54 -27.63 -17.37
CA ILE A 24 14.28 -26.43 -18.12
C ILE A 24 15.23 -25.35 -17.59
N ASN A 25 16.03 -24.80 -18.49
CA ASN A 25 16.91 -23.69 -18.20
C ASN A 25 16.10 -22.53 -17.58
N ILE A 26 16.53 -22.05 -16.40
CA ILE A 26 15.87 -20.96 -15.68
C ILE A 26 15.76 -19.70 -16.56
N ASP A 27 16.75 -19.42 -17.41
CA ASP A 27 16.71 -18.25 -18.29
C ASP A 27 15.64 -18.35 -19.39
N ASP A 28 15.34 -19.56 -19.87
CA ASP A 28 14.24 -19.80 -20.81
C ASP A 28 12.88 -19.61 -20.12
N LEU A 29 12.77 -20.05 -18.86
CA LEU A 29 11.59 -19.83 -18.02
C LEU A 29 11.36 -18.34 -17.76
N ILE A 30 12.41 -17.60 -17.40
CA ILE A 30 12.33 -16.14 -17.20
C ILE A 30 11.81 -15.46 -18.47
N SER A 31 12.34 -15.84 -19.64
CA SER A 31 11.94 -15.26 -20.92
C SER A 31 10.45 -15.54 -21.22
N LYS A 32 10.01 -16.80 -21.06
CA LYS A 32 8.60 -17.19 -21.23
C LYS A 32 7.67 -16.46 -20.25
N LEU A 33 8.10 -16.29 -19.01
CA LEU A 33 7.30 -15.64 -17.96
C LEU A 33 7.15 -14.14 -18.22
N LEU A 34 8.21 -13.49 -18.72
CA LEU A 34 8.15 -12.11 -19.19
C LEU A 34 7.21 -11.97 -20.39
N ASP A 35 7.24 -12.89 -21.35
CA ASP A 35 6.33 -12.88 -22.50
C ASP A 35 4.87 -13.08 -22.09
N ILE A 36 4.61 -13.92 -21.08
CA ILE A 36 3.27 -14.05 -20.49
C ILE A 36 2.83 -12.72 -19.89
N PHE A 37 3.66 -12.08 -19.05
CA PHE A 37 3.33 -10.82 -18.42
C PHE A 37 3.15 -9.67 -19.41
N LYS A 38 3.88 -9.68 -20.54
CA LYS A 38 3.75 -8.69 -21.61
C LYS A 38 2.52 -8.93 -22.48
N TYR A 39 2.45 -10.10 -23.12
CA TYR A 39 1.55 -10.32 -24.24
C TYR A 39 0.25 -11.02 -23.86
N LYS A 40 0.24 -11.81 -22.78
CA LYS A 40 -0.98 -12.52 -22.35
C LYS A 40 -1.73 -11.79 -21.25
N VAL A 41 -1.03 -11.31 -20.24
CA VAL A 41 -1.65 -10.63 -19.09
C VAL A 41 -1.69 -9.11 -19.27
N GLY A 42 -0.86 -8.54 -20.16
CA GLY A 42 -0.84 -7.10 -20.42
C GLY A 42 -0.42 -6.27 -19.20
N LEU A 43 0.39 -6.85 -18.29
CA LEU A 43 0.82 -6.19 -17.06
C LEU A 43 2.10 -5.39 -17.26
N LEU A 44 3.01 -5.84 -18.13
CA LEU A 44 4.32 -5.23 -18.34
C LEU A 44 4.47 -4.71 -19.76
N ASN A 45 5.09 -3.53 -19.89
CA ASN A 45 5.62 -3.04 -21.16
C ASN A 45 7.14 -2.92 -21.07
N GLU A 46 7.81 -3.11 -22.20
CA GLU A 46 9.24 -2.86 -22.30
C GLU A 46 9.50 -1.37 -22.52
N PHE A 47 10.39 -0.79 -21.73
CA PHE A 47 10.71 0.63 -21.76
C PHE A 47 12.23 0.80 -21.85
N GLY A 48 12.74 0.87 -23.08
CA GLY A 48 14.18 0.85 -23.35
C GLY A 48 14.78 -0.56 -23.25
N TYR A 49 16.11 -0.66 -23.31
CA TYR A 49 16.79 -1.96 -23.36
C TYR A 49 16.68 -2.70 -22.02
N ASN A 50 16.03 -3.88 -22.02
CA ASN A 50 15.96 -4.76 -20.85
C ASN A 50 15.43 -4.04 -19.59
N SER A 51 14.40 -3.20 -19.75
CA SER A 51 13.74 -2.51 -18.64
C SER A 51 12.22 -2.65 -18.79
N PHE A 52 11.54 -2.94 -17.69
CA PHE A 52 10.10 -3.23 -17.69
C PHE A 52 9.37 -2.26 -16.77
N ARG A 53 8.19 -1.81 -17.20
CA ARG A 53 7.28 -0.98 -16.41
C ARG A 53 5.88 -1.58 -16.44
N PHE A 54 5.14 -1.45 -15.35
CA PHE A 54 3.74 -1.86 -15.37
C PHE A 54 2.92 -0.90 -16.22
N ILE A 55 2.07 -1.44 -17.08
CA ILE A 55 1.24 -0.66 -18.01
C ILE A 55 0.20 0.16 -17.23
N HIS A 56 -0.43 -0.44 -16.24
CA HIS A 56 -1.51 0.18 -15.49
C HIS A 56 -1.02 0.78 -14.18
N ARG A 57 -1.18 2.11 -14.06
CA ARG A 57 -0.90 2.87 -12.83
C ARG A 57 -1.64 2.28 -11.62
N THR A 58 -2.89 1.86 -11.80
CA THR A 58 -3.71 1.23 -10.76
C THR A 58 -3.07 -0.05 -10.19
N PHE A 59 -2.39 -0.84 -11.02
CA PHE A 59 -1.69 -2.03 -10.54
C PHE A 59 -0.44 -1.67 -9.72
N GLN A 60 0.28 -0.61 -10.12
CA GLN A 60 1.40 -0.08 -9.34
C GLN A 60 0.92 0.46 -7.99
N GLU A 61 -0.20 1.17 -7.98
CA GLU A 61 -0.83 1.71 -6.76
C GLU A 61 -1.29 0.60 -5.82
N TYR A 62 -1.87 -0.48 -6.35
CA TYR A 62 -2.21 -1.68 -5.59
C TYR A 62 -0.97 -2.36 -4.98
N LEU A 63 0.10 -2.54 -5.75
CA LEU A 63 1.34 -3.12 -5.24
C LEU A 63 1.99 -2.22 -4.18
N ALA A 64 1.96 -0.91 -4.38
CA ALA A 64 2.42 0.07 -3.40
C ALA A 64 1.61 -0.03 -2.10
N ALA A 65 0.27 -0.14 -2.19
CA ALA A 65 -0.60 -0.33 -1.04
C ALA A 65 -0.27 -1.62 -0.28
N LYS A 66 -0.10 -2.74 -0.99
CA LYS A 66 0.32 -4.01 -0.38
C LYS A 66 1.70 -3.93 0.27
N SER A 67 2.63 -3.18 -0.33
CA SER A 67 3.99 -3.04 0.20
C SER A 67 4.07 -2.28 1.52
N ILE A 68 3.02 -1.54 1.90
CA ILE A 68 2.91 -0.91 3.21
C ILE A 68 2.67 -1.99 4.28
N ILE A 69 1.82 -2.97 3.96
CA ILE A 69 1.38 -4.04 4.87
C ILE A 69 2.35 -5.23 4.87
N TYR A 70 2.88 -5.59 3.71
CA TYR A 70 3.69 -6.79 3.50
C TYR A 70 5.10 -6.45 3.03
N PHE A 71 6.07 -7.28 3.43
CA PHE A 71 7.41 -7.30 2.88
C PHE A 71 7.82 -8.74 2.60
N ASN A 72 8.20 -9.04 1.35
CA ASN A 72 8.53 -10.39 0.90
C ASN A 72 7.44 -11.45 1.22
N GLY A 73 6.16 -11.05 1.16
CA GLY A 73 5.03 -11.93 1.44
C GLY A 73 4.73 -12.12 2.94
N ILE A 74 5.53 -11.53 3.83
CA ILE A 74 5.33 -11.57 5.28
C ILE A 74 4.67 -10.27 5.73
N GLU A 75 3.68 -10.37 6.60
CA GLU A 75 3.04 -9.20 7.21
C GLU A 75 4.02 -8.44 8.11
N ARG A 76 4.04 -7.12 7.97
CA ARG A 76 4.83 -6.25 8.83
C ARG A 76 4.17 -6.08 10.19
N SER A 77 4.97 -5.77 11.20
CA SER A 77 4.40 -5.42 12.51
C SER A 77 3.59 -4.12 12.44
N GLU A 78 2.62 -3.97 13.34
CA GLU A 78 1.78 -2.76 13.46
C GLU A 78 2.62 -1.47 13.46
N ASN A 79 3.71 -1.45 14.23
CA ASN A 79 4.62 -0.31 14.27
C ASN A 79 5.24 0.03 12.91
N MET A 80 5.66 -0.98 12.15
CA MET A 80 6.24 -0.76 10.82
C MET A 80 5.19 -0.29 9.82
N ILE A 81 3.95 -0.80 9.91
CA ILE A 81 2.84 -0.36 9.06
C ILE A 81 2.49 1.10 9.36
N TYR A 82 2.32 1.44 10.64
CA TYR A 82 2.07 2.81 11.10
C TYR A 82 3.15 3.79 10.62
N GLN A 83 4.44 3.46 10.80
CA GLN A 83 5.53 4.34 10.34
C GLN A 83 5.55 4.48 8.82
N ASN A 84 5.22 3.42 8.08
CA ASN A 84 5.12 3.52 6.63
C ASN A 84 4.01 4.46 6.17
N ILE A 85 2.83 4.37 6.79
CA ILE A 85 1.70 5.27 6.52
C ILE A 85 2.09 6.70 6.87
N LYS A 86 2.58 6.93 8.09
CA LYS A 86 2.98 8.25 8.58
C LYS A 86 3.98 8.94 7.64
N ASN A 87 5.02 8.23 7.20
CA ASN A 87 6.05 8.80 6.32
C ASN A 87 5.56 9.12 4.90
N LYS A 88 4.35 8.69 4.53
CA LYS A 88 3.81 8.80 3.17
C LYS A 88 2.56 9.67 3.10
N ILE A 89 1.93 9.97 4.24
CA ILE A 89 0.58 10.54 4.28
C ILE A 89 0.50 11.94 3.66
N ASP A 90 1.57 12.72 3.77
CA ASP A 90 1.66 14.07 3.19
C ASP A 90 2.11 14.07 1.73
N ILE A 91 2.47 12.92 1.17
CA ILE A 91 3.00 12.83 -0.19
C ILE A 91 1.83 12.63 -1.17
N PRO A 92 1.55 13.58 -2.10
CA PRO A 92 0.36 13.51 -2.96
C PRO A 92 0.22 12.22 -3.78
N ASN A 93 1.34 11.68 -4.27
CA ASN A 93 1.37 10.43 -5.04
C ASN A 93 0.99 9.19 -4.24
N TRP A 94 0.96 9.28 -2.90
CA TRP A 94 0.59 8.19 -2.01
C TRP A 94 -0.87 8.20 -1.59
N ARG A 95 -1.67 9.21 -1.95
CA ARG A 95 -3.10 9.27 -1.59
C ARG A 95 -3.86 7.99 -2.00
N VAL A 96 -3.82 7.63 -3.28
CA VAL A 96 -4.52 6.44 -3.79
C VAL A 96 -3.97 5.13 -3.18
N PRO A 97 -2.64 4.89 -3.12
CA PRO A 97 -2.10 3.74 -2.41
C PRO A 97 -2.50 3.67 -0.93
N LEU A 98 -2.55 4.80 -0.22
CA LEU A 98 -2.94 4.85 1.19
C LEU A 98 -4.43 4.56 1.35
N SER A 99 -5.29 5.11 0.50
CA SER A 99 -6.72 4.76 0.51
C SER A 99 -6.93 3.27 0.29
N MET A 100 -6.21 2.68 -0.67
CA MET A 100 -6.22 1.23 -0.89
C MET A 100 -5.65 0.46 0.32
N THR A 101 -4.59 0.94 0.97
CA THR A 101 -4.03 0.32 2.18
C THR A 101 -5.05 0.29 3.30
N PHE A 102 -5.73 1.41 3.58
CA PHE A 102 -6.82 1.44 4.53
C PHE A 102 -7.92 0.46 4.11
N GLY A 103 -8.30 0.48 2.82
CA GLY A 103 -9.19 -0.49 2.16
C GLY A 103 -8.92 -1.94 2.56
N ILE A 104 -7.66 -2.35 2.41
CA ILE A 104 -7.19 -3.70 2.70
C ILE A 104 -7.22 -3.96 4.22
N LEU A 105 -6.73 -3.01 5.03
CA LEU A 105 -6.65 -3.17 6.48
C LEU A 105 -8.02 -3.30 7.13
N SER A 106 -9.02 -2.50 6.73
CA SER A 106 -10.36 -2.58 7.34
C SER A 106 -11.04 -3.92 7.08
N LYS A 107 -10.82 -4.49 5.87
CA LYS A 107 -11.47 -5.72 5.43
C LYS A 107 -10.77 -6.97 5.95
N LEU A 108 -9.44 -6.98 5.96
CA LEU A 108 -8.65 -8.18 6.29
C LEU A 108 -8.09 -8.15 7.72
N HIS A 109 -7.91 -6.97 8.30
CA HIS A 109 -7.14 -6.77 9.54
C HIS A 109 -7.81 -5.74 10.46
N GLN A 110 -9.10 -5.95 10.76
CA GLN A 110 -9.94 -4.93 11.40
C GLN A 110 -9.39 -4.40 12.73
N GLN A 111 -8.80 -5.25 13.58
CA GLN A 111 -8.19 -4.81 14.85
C GLN A 111 -6.95 -3.91 14.61
N LEU A 112 -6.08 -4.32 13.69
CA LEU A 112 -4.90 -3.56 13.30
C LEU A 112 -5.29 -2.22 12.67
N PHE A 113 -6.34 -2.21 11.83
CA PHE A 113 -6.91 -0.99 11.27
C PHE A 113 -7.34 -0.02 12.37
N ASN A 114 -8.13 -0.49 13.34
CA ASN A 114 -8.61 0.34 14.45
C ASN A 114 -7.45 0.93 15.27
N ASN A 115 -6.42 0.13 15.55
CA ASN A 115 -5.23 0.58 16.27
C ASN A 115 -4.48 1.68 15.50
N ILE A 116 -4.25 1.46 14.20
CA ILE A 116 -3.55 2.42 13.32
C ILE A 116 -4.34 3.72 13.23
N ILE A 117 -5.65 3.66 13.00
CA ILE A 117 -6.50 4.85 12.89
C ILE A 117 -6.51 5.62 14.21
N THR A 118 -6.74 4.94 15.33
CA THR A 118 -6.70 5.57 16.66
C THR A 118 -5.36 6.25 16.91
N ARG A 119 -4.26 5.59 16.52
CA ARG A 119 -2.90 6.11 16.70
C ARG A 119 -2.61 7.32 15.81
N LEU A 120 -3.02 7.29 14.54
CA LEU A 120 -2.91 8.42 13.62
C LEU A 120 -3.69 9.61 14.15
N LEU A 121 -4.92 9.38 14.58
CA LEU A 121 -5.80 10.39 15.13
C LEU A 121 -5.26 10.98 16.45
N THR A 122 -4.67 10.18 17.33
CA THR A 122 -4.20 10.65 18.64
C THR A 122 -2.86 11.40 18.61
N ILE A 123 -1.98 11.10 17.65
CA ILE A 123 -0.65 11.74 17.54
C ILE A 123 -0.70 13.10 16.82
N GLU A 124 -1.82 13.42 16.17
CA GLU A 124 -2.13 14.76 15.66
C GLU A 124 -2.52 15.73 16.81
N GLN A 125 -1.60 15.97 17.75
CA GLN A 125 -1.68 17.17 18.57
C GLN A 125 -0.94 18.32 17.89
N PRO A 126 -1.46 19.56 17.99
CA PRO A 126 -1.00 20.70 17.19
C PRO A 126 0.41 21.11 17.62
N SER A 127 1.44 20.57 16.98
CA SER A 127 2.74 21.23 16.92
C SER A 127 2.64 22.31 15.83
N SER A 128 2.91 23.55 16.22
CA SER A 128 2.58 24.82 15.59
C SER A 128 2.98 25.07 14.12
N ASN A 129 3.47 24.09 13.37
CA ASN A 129 4.02 24.28 12.02
C ASN A 129 3.47 23.34 10.92
N THR A 130 2.48 22.50 11.19
CA THR A 130 1.98 21.52 10.20
C THR A 130 0.45 21.51 10.09
N GLN A 131 -0.18 22.63 9.75
CA GLN A 131 -1.64 22.71 9.57
C GLN A 131 -2.18 21.78 8.48
N PHE A 132 -1.44 21.57 7.38
CA PHE A 132 -1.94 20.79 6.25
C PHE A 132 -1.87 19.27 6.44
N SER A 133 -0.91 18.74 7.22
CA SER A 133 -0.82 17.30 7.46
C SER A 133 -2.02 16.79 8.29
N THR A 134 -2.48 17.62 9.23
CA THR A 134 -3.60 17.33 10.15
C THR A 134 -4.95 17.18 9.45
N LEU A 135 -5.11 17.71 8.24
CA LEU A 135 -6.35 17.60 7.46
C LEU A 135 -6.32 16.43 6.47
N VAL A 136 -5.14 16.09 5.94
CA VAL A 136 -5.00 15.05 4.91
C VAL A 136 -5.31 13.66 5.48
N VAL A 137 -4.90 13.38 6.72
CA VAL A 137 -5.16 12.09 7.36
C VAL A 137 -6.66 11.83 7.52
N PRO A 138 -7.46 12.74 8.11
CA PRO A 138 -8.90 12.56 8.16
C PRO A 138 -9.58 12.48 6.79
N PHE A 139 -9.17 13.27 5.79
CA PHE A 139 -9.80 13.23 4.46
C PHE A 139 -9.52 11.93 3.73
N VAL A 140 -8.30 11.41 3.77
CA VAL A 140 -7.96 10.11 3.19
C VAL A 140 -8.72 8.99 3.90
N ILE A 141 -8.90 9.10 5.22
CA ILE A 141 -9.70 8.14 5.97
C ILE A 141 -11.19 8.23 5.59
N ILE A 142 -11.80 9.42 5.50
CA ILE A 142 -13.19 9.59 5.06
C ILE A 142 -13.41 8.98 3.67
N ASP A 143 -12.53 9.32 2.72
CA ASP A 143 -12.62 8.83 1.34
C ASP A 143 -12.56 7.29 1.31
N SER A 144 -11.62 6.72 2.08
CA SER A 144 -11.51 5.27 2.24
C SER A 144 -12.71 4.64 2.94
N LEU A 145 -13.29 5.32 3.92
CA LEU A 145 -14.43 4.83 4.71
C LEU A 145 -15.74 4.87 3.91
N ASN A 146 -15.95 5.89 3.07
CA ASN A 146 -17.12 5.95 2.18
C ASN A 146 -17.14 4.79 1.18
N ASP A 147 -15.96 4.32 0.75
CA ASP A 147 -15.81 3.12 -0.08
C ASP A 147 -15.92 1.80 0.73
N MET A 148 -15.75 1.86 2.06
CA MET A 148 -15.92 0.75 2.97
C MET A 148 -17.31 0.74 3.58
N TYR A 149 -18.21 -0.01 2.99
CA TYR A 149 -19.60 -0.21 3.44
C TYR A 149 -19.79 -0.78 4.88
N PHE A 150 -18.74 -0.88 5.70
CA PHE A 150 -18.71 -1.63 6.97
C PHE A 150 -17.85 -1.01 8.10
N SER A 151 -17.65 0.31 8.18
CA SER A 151 -16.93 0.87 9.34
C SER A 151 -17.73 0.80 10.64
N SER A 152 -17.05 0.52 11.75
CA SER A 152 -17.67 0.62 13.08
C SER A 152 -18.06 2.08 13.33
N LYS A 153 -19.31 2.30 13.77
CA LYS A 153 -19.85 3.64 14.07
C LYS A 153 -18.98 4.45 15.02
N ASP A 154 -18.25 3.77 15.91
CA ASP A 154 -17.37 4.41 16.89
C ASP A 154 -16.16 5.09 16.23
N ILE A 155 -15.63 4.52 15.15
CA ILE A 155 -14.49 5.10 14.42
C ILE A 155 -14.94 6.29 13.59
N GLU A 156 -16.09 6.17 12.93
CA GLU A 156 -16.71 7.27 12.19
C GLU A 156 -16.99 8.47 13.12
N TYR A 157 -17.53 8.21 14.31
CA TYR A 157 -17.78 9.23 15.33
C TYR A 157 -16.50 9.94 15.79
N GLU A 158 -15.45 9.20 16.18
CA GLU A 158 -14.18 9.82 16.60
C GLU A 158 -13.51 10.60 15.46
N LEU A 159 -13.67 10.15 14.21
CA LEU A 159 -13.15 10.84 13.04
C LEU A 159 -13.85 12.20 12.82
N ILE A 160 -15.19 12.20 12.81
CA ILE A 160 -16.00 13.41 12.66
C ILE A 160 -15.71 14.38 13.80
N ARG A 161 -15.59 13.88 15.03
CA ARG A 161 -15.25 14.68 16.20
C ARG A 161 -13.91 15.40 16.04
N LYS A 162 -12.86 14.67 15.65
CA LYS A 162 -11.52 15.26 15.45
C LYS A 162 -11.45 16.23 14.28
N LEU A 163 -12.17 15.97 13.19
CA LEU A 163 -12.31 16.91 12.09
C LEU A 163 -12.99 18.20 12.52
N ALA A 164 -14.09 18.09 13.26
CA ALA A 164 -14.77 19.24 13.81
C ALA A 164 -13.84 20.04 14.74
N ASP A 165 -13.12 19.36 15.65
CA ASP A 165 -12.17 20.01 16.56
C ASP A 165 -11.04 20.74 15.80
N THR A 166 -10.50 20.13 14.74
CA THR A 166 -9.42 20.72 13.92
C THR A 166 -9.90 21.92 13.12
N LEU A 167 -11.04 21.78 12.41
CA LEU A 167 -11.61 22.86 11.59
C LEU A 167 -12.11 24.04 12.45
N LEU A 168 -12.65 23.76 13.64
CA LEU A 168 -13.11 24.80 14.57
C LEU A 168 -11.94 25.53 15.27
N PHE A 169 -10.79 24.86 15.44
CA PHE A 169 -9.57 25.49 15.95
C PHE A 169 -8.97 26.47 14.92
N ASP A 170 -8.93 26.08 13.64
CA ASP A 170 -8.48 26.96 12.55
C ASP A 170 -9.42 28.13 12.28
N TYR A 171 -10.72 28.02 12.60
CA TYR A 171 -11.68 29.13 12.45
C TYR A 171 -11.61 30.16 13.59
N LYS A 172 -11.05 29.79 14.75
CA LYS A 172 -10.95 30.66 15.94
C LYS A 172 -9.63 31.43 16.04
N ASN A 173 -8.63 31.08 15.23
CA ASN A 173 -7.33 31.77 15.13
C ASN A 173 -7.22 32.50 13.78
#